data_AF-A0A848QQQ5-F1
#
_entry.id   AF-A0A848QQQ5-F1
#
_cell.length_a   1.000
_cell.length_b   1.000
_cell.length_c   1.000
_cell.angle_alpha   90.00
_cell.angle_beta   90.00
_cell.angle_gamma   90.00
#
_symmetry.space_group_name_H-M   'P 1'
#
loop_
_entity.id
_entity.type
_entity.pdbx_description
1 polymer ?
#
loop_
_entity_poly.entity_id
_entity_poly.type
_entity_poly.pdbx_seq_one_letter_code
_entity_poly.pdbx_strand_id
1 'polypeptide(L)' 'MKKLALIALPFAFAVTACDGPAENMGEEIDDVTEAEGDVMDEKAELAEEKADVAEAMGDDAVQADLEANAEAMEDTADGM' A
#
# COMPACT_ATOMS: atom_id res chain seq x y z
N MET A 1 -50.75 -5.93 25.80
CA MET A 1 -50.29 -5.10 24.67
C MET A 1 -48.90 -5.55 24.28
N LYS A 2 -48.73 -6.05 23.05
CA LYS A 2 -47.60 -6.88 22.58
C LYS A 2 -46.76 -6.13 21.53
N LYS A 3 -46.55 -4.83 21.72
CA LYS A 3 -46.13 -3.91 20.64
C LYS A 3 -44.70 -3.36 20.73
N LEU A 4 -43.86 -3.84 21.66
CA LEU A 4 -42.52 -3.28 21.86
C LEU A 4 -41.37 -4.16 21.35
N ALA A 5 -41.64 -5.25 20.62
CA ALA A 5 -40.59 -6.21 20.23
C ALA A 5 -40.03 -6.00 18.80
N LEU A 6 -40.52 -5.03 18.01
CA LEU A 6 -40.20 -4.94 16.57
C LEU A 6 -39.15 -3.88 16.19
N ILE A 7 -38.65 -3.06 17.13
CA ILE A 7 -37.73 -1.95 16.81
C ILE A 7 -36.25 -2.36 16.82
N ALA A 8 -35.90 -3.53 17.38
CA ALA A 8 -34.50 -3.98 17.47
C ALA A 8 -34.01 -4.76 16.23
N LEU A 9 -34.91 -5.17 15.34
CA LEU A 9 -34.57 -6.00 14.17
C LEU A 9 -33.62 -5.33 13.14
N PRO A 10 -33.74 -4.03 12.80
CA PRO A 10 -32.86 -3.43 11.80
C PRO A 10 -31.41 -3.24 12.31
N PHE A 11 -31.20 -3.16 13.62
CA PHE A 11 -29.85 -3.09 14.20
C PHE A 11 -29.10 -4.44 14.14
N ALA A 12 -29.82 -5.57 14.14
CA ALA A 12 -29.20 -6.89 14.04
C ALA A 12 -28.62 -7.19 12.64
N PHE A 13 -29.16 -6.58 11.58
CA PHE A 13 -28.62 -6.70 10.21
C PHE A 13 -27.47 -5.73 9.92
N ALA A 14 -27.28 -4.70 10.75
CA ALA A 14 -26.20 -3.73 10.57
C ALA A 14 -24.83 -4.30 10.98
N VAL A 15 -24.80 -5.27 11.91
CA VAL A 15 -23.53 -5.82 12.43
C VAL A 15 -22.90 -6.83 11.47
N THR A 16 -23.68 -7.49 10.61
CA THR A 16 -23.17 -8.48 9.64
C THR A 16 -22.70 -7.85 8.33
N ALA A 17 -22.85 -6.53 8.17
CA ALA A 17 -22.51 -5.80 6.95
C ALA A 17 -21.17 -5.05 7.03
N CYS A 18 -20.54 -5.01 8.21
CA CYS A 18 -19.24 -4.38 8.48
C CYS A 18 -18.23 -5.39 9.05
N ASP A 19 -18.39 -6.67 8.74
CA ASP A 19 -17.37 -7.71 9.01
C ASP A 19 -17.66 -8.91 8.09
N GLY A 20 -17.90 -8.60 6.81
CA GLY A 20 -18.44 -9.52 5.82
C GLY A 20 -17.35 -10.13 4.93
N PRO A 21 -17.60 -11.26 4.25
CA PRO A 21 -16.60 -11.86 3.34
C PRO A 21 -16.06 -10.92 2.26
N ALA A 22 -16.84 -9.90 1.86
CA ALA A 22 -16.42 -8.91 0.89
C ALA A 22 -15.47 -7.85 1.48
N GLU A 23 -15.59 -7.55 2.77
CA GLU A 23 -14.70 -6.63 3.47
C GLU A 23 -13.36 -7.29 3.75
N ASN A 24 -13.35 -8.53 4.25
CA ASN A 24 -12.10 -9.27 4.47
C ASN A 24 -11.29 -9.46 3.17
N MET A 25 -11.98 -9.63 2.03
CA MET A 25 -11.30 -9.65 0.71
C MET A 25 -10.74 -8.29 0.33
N GLY A 26 -11.41 -7.20 0.72
CA GLY A 26 -10.88 -5.84 0.55
C GLY A 26 -9.64 -5.62 1.41
N GLU A 27 -9.70 -5.99 2.70
CA GLU A 27 -8.56 -5.94 3.62
C GLU A 27 -7.37 -6.78 3.12
N GLU A 28 -7.60 -8.01 2.64
CA GLU A 28 -6.51 -8.82 2.03
C GLU A 28 -5.91 -8.15 0.78
N ILE A 29 -6.70 -7.41 0.00
CA ILE A 29 -6.18 -6.68 -1.17
C ILE A 29 -5.38 -5.46 -0.72
N ASP A 30 -5.87 -4.72 0.27
CA ASP A 30 -5.18 -3.57 0.83
C ASP A 30 -3.84 -3.99 1.46
N ASP A 31 -3.81 -5.09 2.24
CA ASP A 31 -2.60 -5.67 2.83
C ASP A 31 -1.56 -6.06 1.75
N VAL A 32 -2.01 -6.66 0.64
CA VAL A 32 -1.11 -7.02 -0.47
C VAL A 32 -0.59 -5.77 -1.17
N THR A 33 -1.43 -4.76 -1.36
CA THR A 33 -1.06 -3.50 -2.00
C THR A 33 -0.03 -2.74 -1.15
N GLU A 34 -0.22 -2.67 0.17
CA GLU A 34 0.74 -2.10 1.12
C GLU A 34 2.07 -2.86 1.07
N ALA A 35 2.04 -4.20 1.09
CA ALA A 35 3.27 -5.00 0.98
C ALA A 35 3.99 -4.85 -0.37
N GLU A 36 3.26 -4.60 -1.47
CA GLU A 36 3.87 -4.29 -2.78
C GLU A 36 4.54 -2.91 -2.78
N GLY A 37 3.94 -1.93 -2.10
CA GLY A 37 4.51 -0.62 -1.83
C GLY A 37 5.82 -0.70 -1.06
N ASP A 38 5.83 -1.40 0.09
CA ASP A 38 7.03 -1.61 0.92
C ASP A 38 8.21 -2.20 0.12
N VAL A 39 7.91 -3.19 -0.74
CA VAL A 39 8.93 -3.82 -1.60
C VAL A 39 9.43 -2.87 -2.68
N MET A 40 8.62 -1.91 -3.10
CA MET A 40 9.01 -0.88 -4.06
C MET A 40 9.91 0.16 -3.40
N ASP A 41 9.62 0.59 -2.17
CA ASP A 41 10.47 1.46 -1.37
C ASP A 41 11.84 0.86 -1.12
N GLU A 42 11.92 -0.41 -0.70
CA GLU A 42 13.22 -1.11 -0.54
C GLU A 42 14.04 -1.14 -1.85
N LYS A 43 13.38 -1.21 -3.01
CA LYS A 43 14.07 -1.15 -4.31
C LYS A 43 14.54 0.25 -4.67
N ALA A 44 13.79 1.28 -4.27
CA ALA A 44 14.22 2.67 -4.42
C ALA A 44 15.48 2.92 -3.59
N GLU A 45 15.48 2.54 -2.31
CA GLU A 45 16.67 2.64 -1.43
C GLU A 45 17.88 1.92 -2.04
N LEU A 46 17.69 0.72 -2.60
CA LEU A 46 18.76 0.00 -3.28
C LEU A 46 19.26 0.70 -4.56
N ALA A 47 18.38 1.40 -5.28
CA ALA A 47 18.76 2.18 -6.45
C ALA A 47 19.57 3.40 -6.04
N GLU A 48 19.20 4.09 -4.96
CA GLU A 48 20.00 5.18 -4.37
C GLU A 48 21.38 4.70 -3.92
N GLU A 49 21.47 3.57 -3.22
CA GLU A 49 22.78 3.01 -2.81
C GLU A 49 23.67 2.73 -4.03
N LYS A 50 23.08 2.24 -5.13
CA LYS A 50 23.83 2.05 -6.38
C LYS A 50 24.22 3.36 -7.04
N ALA A 51 23.41 4.41 -6.90
CA ALA A 51 23.74 5.74 -7.39
C ALA A 51 24.97 6.30 -6.66
N ASP A 52 25.05 6.14 -5.33
CA ASP A 52 26.23 6.47 -4.53
C ASP A 52 27.48 5.72 -5.00
N VAL A 53 27.33 4.43 -5.33
CA VAL A 53 28.44 3.64 -5.90
C VAL A 53 28.86 4.18 -7.27
N ALA A 54 27.91 4.55 -8.13
CA ALA A 54 28.19 5.12 -9.44
C ALA A 54 28.89 6.49 -9.34
N GLU A 55 28.45 7.35 -8.41
CA GLU A 55 29.11 8.62 -8.09
C GLU A 55 30.56 8.38 -7.66
N ALA A 56 30.79 7.43 -6.75
CA ALA A 56 32.12 7.07 -6.30
C ALA A 56 33.03 6.52 -7.41
N MET A 57 32.46 5.95 -8.46
CA MET A 57 33.17 5.51 -9.67
C MET A 57 33.33 6.62 -10.73
N GLY A 58 32.69 7.77 -10.55
CA GLY A 58 32.68 8.90 -11.50
C GLY A 58 31.83 8.64 -12.74
N ASP A 59 30.78 7.82 -12.62
CA ASP A 59 29.82 7.53 -13.68
C ASP A 59 28.52 8.33 -13.47
N ASP A 60 28.60 9.64 -13.69
CA ASP A 60 27.50 10.60 -13.47
C ASP A 60 26.23 10.25 -14.27
N ALA A 61 26.37 9.60 -15.43
CA ALA A 61 25.23 9.21 -16.26
C ALA A 61 24.45 8.05 -15.61
N VAL A 62 25.15 7.08 -15.04
CA VAL A 62 24.53 5.96 -14.32
C VAL A 62 23.95 6.43 -12.99
N GLN A 63 24.64 7.33 -12.28
CA GLN A 63 24.11 7.95 -11.06
C GLN A 63 22.75 8.62 -11.32
N ALA A 64 22.69 9.53 -12.31
CA ALA A 64 21.47 10.27 -12.60
C ALA A 64 20.31 9.38 -13.05
N ASP A 65 20.60 8.29 -13.79
CA ASP A 65 19.57 7.30 -14.16
C ASP A 65 19.05 6.55 -12.93
N LEU A 66 19.93 6.13 -12.01
CA LEU A 66 19.55 5.41 -10.80
C LEU A 66 18.74 6.28 -9.83
N GLU A 67 19.14 7.55 -9.63
CA GLU A 67 18.38 8.51 -8.82
C GLU A 67 16.98 8.74 -9.40
N ALA A 68 16.86 8.94 -10.72
CA ALA A 68 15.57 9.12 -11.36
C ALA A 68 14.68 7.87 -11.29
N ASN A 69 15.28 6.66 -11.33
CA ASN A 69 14.54 5.42 -11.13
C ASN A 69 14.09 5.26 -9.67
N ALA A 70 14.91 5.67 -8.69
CA ALA A 70 14.54 5.65 -7.27
C ALA A 70 13.33 6.56 -7.01
N GLU A 71 13.39 7.82 -7.45
CA GLU A 71 12.29 8.79 -7.29
C GLU A 71 10.99 8.29 -7.94
N ALA A 72 11.08 7.67 -9.12
CA ALA A 72 9.90 7.10 -9.78
C ALA A 72 9.30 5.90 -9.03
N MET A 73 10.11 5.12 -8.33
CA MET A 73 9.66 4.00 -7.50
C MET A 73 8.98 4.51 -6.22
N GLU A 74 9.56 5.51 -5.54
CA GLU A 74 8.95 6.14 -4.36
C GLU A 74 7.61 6.81 -4.70
N ASP A 75 7.55 7.60 -5.78
CA ASP A 75 6.31 8.24 -6.25
C ASP A 75 5.20 7.21 -6.55
N THR A 76 5.59 6.02 -7.00
CA THR A 76 4.64 4.93 -7.29
C THR A 76 4.18 4.26 -6.00
N ALA A 77 5.09 4.03 -5.05
CA ALA A 77 4.77 3.44 -3.75
C ALA A 77 3.87 4.36 -2.90
N ASP A 78 4.15 5.67 -2.86
CA ASP A 78 3.31 6.69 -2.20
C ASP A 78 1.90 6.80 -2.80
N GLY A 79 1.73 6.36 -4.05
CA GLY A 79 0.47 6.38 -4.78
C GLY A 79 -0.39 5.12 -4.63
N MET A 80 0.13 4.07 -3.98
CA MET A 80 -0.56 2.80 -3.70
C MET A 80 -1.30 2.86 -2.36
#